data_AF-A0A4Q5TN11-F1
#
_entry.id   AF-A0A4Q5TN11-F1
#
_cell.length_a   1.000
_cell.length_b   1.000
_cell.length_c   1.000
_cell.angle_alpha   90.00
_cell.angle_beta   90.00
_cell.angle_gamma   90.00
#
_symmetry.space_group_name_H-M   'P 1'
#
loop_
_entity.id
_entity.type
_entity.pdbx_description
1 polymer ?
#
loop_
_entity_poly.entity_id
_entity_poly.type
_entity_poly.pdbx_seq_one_letter_code
_entity_poly.pdbx_strand_id
1 'polypeptide(L)'
;MAAKVVVLRRNIAGHHRPGSDNRVPGYGIVNARLTYAPEGRAWDVSVSAENLLDKFYWYQIGPARSTLDQTVTDNRTGSPARPRELAVTFRRNFN
;
A
#
# COMPACT_ATOMS: atom_id res chain seq x y z
N MET A 1 -21.01 -11.53 -12.70
CA MET A 1 -20.40 -10.51 -11.80
C MET A 1 -19.21 -11.14 -11.09
N ALA A 2 -18.10 -10.40 -10.94
CA ALA A 2 -16.88 -10.89 -10.28
C ALA A 2 -16.40 -9.89 -9.23
N ALA A 3 -16.04 -10.39 -8.05
CA ALA A 3 -15.49 -9.59 -6.95
C ALA A 3 -14.16 -10.21 -6.50
N LYS A 4 -13.18 -9.37 -6.23
CA LYS A 4 -11.87 -9.78 -5.70
C LYS A 4 -11.48 -8.89 -4.54
N VAL A 5 -11.20 -9.49 -3.40
CA VAL A 5 -10.63 -8.83 -2.22
C VAL A 5 -9.27 -9.44 -1.96
N VAL A 6 -8.26 -8.60 -1.74
CA VAL A 6 -6.90 -9.03 -1.41
C VAL A 6 -6.49 -8.33 -0.13
N VAL A 7 -6.06 -9.12 0.85
CA VAL A 7 -5.47 -8.61 2.09
C VAL A 7 -3.97 -8.78 1.99
N LEU A 8 -3.24 -7.66 2.05
CA LEU A 8 -1.78 -7.68 2.09
C LEU A 8 -1.34 -7.44 3.53
N ARG A 9 -0.47 -8.31 4.03
CA ARG A 9 0.14 -8.19 5.35
C ARG A 9 1.65 -8.20 5.21
N ARG A 10 2.32 -7.28 5.89
CA ARG A 10 3.76 -7.27 6.01
C ARG A 10 4.17 -7.58 7.45
N ASN A 11 4.68 -8.79 7.66
CA ASN A 11 5.37 -9.18 8.89
C ASN A 11 6.87 -9.06 8.65
N ILE A 12 7.52 -8.14 9.37
CA ILE A 12 8.98 -7.97 9.27
C ILE A 12 9.62 -8.71 10.45
N ALA A 13 9.88 -10.01 10.34
CA ALA A 13 10.75 -10.70 11.29
C ALA A 13 12.19 -10.62 10.75
N GLY A 14 12.94 -9.61 11.19
CA GLY A 14 14.33 -9.40 10.78
C GLY A 14 15.26 -9.43 11.98
N HIS A 15 16.38 -10.15 11.86
CA HIS A 15 17.44 -10.25 12.87
C HIS A 15 18.08 -8.86 13.03
N HIS A 16 17.84 -8.20 14.15
CA HIS A 16 18.28 -6.83 14.43
C HIS A 16 19.04 -6.75 15.75
N ARG A 17 20.03 -5.83 15.79
CA ARG A 17 20.68 -5.44 17.05
C ARG A 17 19.63 -4.80 17.97
N PRO A 18 19.54 -5.21 19.25
CA PRO A 18 18.62 -4.59 20.20
C PRO A 18 18.79 -3.06 20.21
N GLY A 19 17.69 -2.32 20.05
CA GLY A 19 17.68 -0.84 20.11
C GLY A 19 17.68 -0.08 18.79
N SER A 20 17.63 -0.73 17.62
CA SER A 20 17.45 0.00 16.35
C SER A 20 15.98 0.32 16.10
N ASP A 21 15.52 1.52 16.49
CA ASP A 21 14.14 1.96 16.26
C ASP A 21 13.81 2.29 14.79
N ASN A 22 14.79 2.16 13.89
CA ASN A 22 14.65 2.43 12.45
C ASN A 22 13.96 1.28 11.70
N ARG A 23 12.85 0.79 12.23
CA ARG A 23 12.08 -0.31 11.66
C ARG A 23 10.72 0.19 11.21
N VAL A 24 10.35 -0.15 9.98
CA VAL A 24 8.98 0.01 9.50
C VAL A 24 8.07 -0.88 10.35
N PRO A 25 7.07 -0.32 11.07
CA PRO A 25 6.14 -1.14 11.83
C PRO A 25 5.40 -2.12 10.91
N GLY A 26 5.09 -3.32 11.41
CA GLY A 26 4.24 -4.26 10.67
C GLY A 26 2.88 -3.62 10.36
N TYR A 27 2.36 -3.85 9.16
CA TYR A 27 1.07 -3.31 8.73
C TYR A 27 0.29 -4.31 7.88
N GLY A 28 -1.02 -4.11 7.84
CA GLY A 28 -1.93 -4.80 6.95
C GLY A 28 -2.80 -3.79 6.22
N ILE A 29 -3.01 -4.02 4.92
CA ILE A 29 -3.92 -3.23 4.08
C ILE A 29 -4.89 -4.16 3.37
N VAL A 30 -6.07 -3.61 3.06
CA VAL A 30 -7.12 -4.31 2.32
C VAL A 30 -7.33 -3.60 0.99
N ASN A 31 -7.27 -4.36 -0.10
CA ASN A 31 -7.57 -3.88 -1.44
C ASN A 31 -8.80 -4.63 -1.96
N ALA A 32 -9.66 -3.93 -2.68
CA ALA A 32 -10.89 -4.49 -3.22
C ALA A 32 -11.09 -4.08 -4.68
N ARG A 33 -11.65 -4.99 -5.47
CA ARG A 33 -12.08 -4.73 -6.84
C ARG A 33 -13.40 -5.44 -7.11
N LEU A 34 -14.34 -4.70 -7.69
CA LEU A 34 -15.60 -5.21 -8.19
C LEU A 34 -15.65 -5.01 -9.70
N THR A 35 -16.04 -6.05 -10.43
CA THR A 35 -16.20 -6.00 -11.88
C THR A 35 -17.59 -6.50 -12.26
N TYR A 36 -18.32 -5.64 -12.96
CA TYR A 36 -19.55 -5.97 -13.65
C TYR A 36 -19.24 -6.29 -15.11
N ALA A 37 -19.67 -7.48 -15.54
CA ALA A 37 -19.53 -7.99 -16.89
C ALA A 37 -20.90 -8.59 -17.28
N PRO A 38 -21.61 -7.98 -18.25
CA PRO A 38 -22.90 -8.47 -18.74
C PRO A 38 -22.72 -9.74 -19.59
N GLU A 39 -23.84 -10.41 -19.86
CA GLU A 39 -23.90 -11.55 -20.77
C GLU A 39 -23.38 -11.16 -22.17
N GLY A 40 -22.63 -12.07 -22.80
CA GLY A 40 -21.92 -11.79 -24.06
C GLY A 40 -20.59 -11.03 -23.91
N ARG A 41 -20.27 -10.47 -22.73
CA ARG A 41 -18.96 -9.84 -22.40
C ARG A 41 -18.49 -8.80 -23.42
N ALA A 42 -19.41 -8.07 -24.06
CA ALA A 42 -19.04 -7.04 -25.04
C ALA A 42 -18.34 -5.82 -24.38
N TRP A 43 -18.46 -5.66 -23.06
CA TRP A 43 -17.79 -4.63 -22.28
C TRP A 43 -17.72 -5.04 -20.80
N ASP A 44 -16.82 -4.43 -20.03
CA ASP A 44 -16.70 -4.61 -18.58
C ASP A 44 -16.57 -3.24 -17.89
N VAL A 45 -17.20 -3.10 -16.72
CA VAL A 45 -16.98 -1.95 -15.81
C VAL A 45 -16.40 -2.46 -14.51
N SER A 46 -15.38 -1.79 -14.00
CA SER A 46 -14.77 -2.12 -12.71
C SER A 46 -14.61 -0.90 -11.82
N VAL A 47 -14.79 -1.12 -10.51
CA VAL A 47 -14.40 -0.18 -9.46
C VAL A 47 -13.34 -0.86 -8.59
N SER A 48 -12.24 -0.17 -8.31
CA SER A 48 -11.20 -0.67 -7.42
C SER A 48 -10.84 0.36 -6.36
N ALA A 49 -10.49 -0.15 -5.18
CA ALA A 49 -9.96 0.60 -4.05
C ALA A 49 -8.66 -0.05 -3.58
N GLU A 50 -7.58 0.73 -3.60
CA GLU A 50 -6.32 0.40 -2.94
C GLU A 50 -6.27 1.06 -1.57
N ASN A 51 -5.74 0.36 -0.57
CA ASN A 51 -5.73 0.80 0.83
C ASN A 51 -7.13 1.25 1.29
N LEU A 52 -8.13 0.37 1.11
CA LEU A 52 -9.55 0.64 1.34
C LEU A 52 -9.84 1.25 2.71
N LEU A 53 -9.09 0.83 3.75
CA LEU A 53 -9.25 1.28 5.13
C LEU A 53 -8.43 2.54 5.48
N ASP A 54 -7.80 3.20 4.52
CA ASP A 54 -6.96 4.39 4.71
C ASP A 54 -5.83 4.23 5.74
N LYS A 55 -5.20 3.06 5.77
CA LYS A 55 -4.12 2.84 6.73
C LYS A 55 -2.94 3.73 6.36
N PHE A 56 -2.50 4.58 7.29
CA PHE A 56 -1.20 5.22 7.18
C PHE A 56 -0.09 4.21 7.53
N TYR A 57 0.92 4.13 6.67
CA TYR A 57 2.11 3.29 6.86
C TYR A 57 3.30 3.87 6.09
N TRP A 58 4.49 3.32 6.34
CA TRP A 58 5.74 3.73 5.69
C TRP A 58 6.21 2.64 4.73
N TYR A 59 6.70 3.04 3.55
CA TYR A 59 7.43 2.10 2.68
C TYR A 59 8.83 1.82 3.23
N GLN A 60 9.48 2.90 3.67
CA GLN A 60 10.82 2.93 4.26
C GLN A 60 10.87 4.00 5.36
N ILE A 61 11.60 3.69 6.42
CA ILE A 61 11.90 4.62 7.51
C ILE A 61 13.37 4.40 7.92
N GLY A 62 14.08 5.48 8.19
CA GLY A 62 15.48 5.47 8.58
C GLY A 62 15.82 6.60 9.55
N PRO A 63 17.04 6.56 10.11
CA PRO A 63 17.50 7.61 11.00
C PRO A 63 17.66 8.92 10.22
N ALA A 64 17.19 10.03 10.78
CA ALA A 64 17.63 11.33 10.31
C ALA A 64 19.07 11.57 10.76
N ARG A 65 19.87 12.22 9.91
CA ARG A 65 21.22 12.64 10.24
C ARG A 65 21.32 14.16 10.19
N SER A 66 22.03 14.72 11.14
CA SER A 66 22.40 16.13 11.13
C SER A 66 23.30 16.41 9.92
N THR A 67 23.01 17.49 9.18
CA THR A 67 23.82 17.93 8.06
C THR A 67 25.15 18.56 8.49
N LEU A 68 25.28 18.96 9.76
CA LEU A 68 26.46 19.64 10.30
C LEU A 68 27.57 18.65 10.68
N ASP A 69 27.21 17.53 11.31
CA ASP A 69 28.14 16.60 11.94
C ASP A 69 27.82 15.12 11.67
N GLN A 70 26.83 14.83 10.82
CA GLN A 70 26.42 13.47 10.41
C GLN A 70 25.94 12.56 11.54
N THR A 71 25.73 13.12 12.75
CA THR A 71 25.21 12.40 13.91
C THR A 71 23.76 11.98 13.66
N VAL A 72 23.38 10.81 14.19
CA VAL A 72 21.99 10.35 14.15
C VAL A 72 21.20 11.18 15.15
N THR A 73 20.11 11.79 14.68
CA THR A 73 19.19 12.54 15.54
C THR A 73 17.98 11.67 15.90
N ASP A 74 17.21 12.07 16.91
CA ASP A 74 15.97 11.38 17.29
C ASP A 74 14.88 11.48 16.22
N ASN A 75 15.06 12.35 15.23
CA ASN A 75 14.13 12.49 14.12
C ASN A 75 14.26 11.30 13.14
N ARG A 76 13.20 11.03 12.40
CA ARG A 76 13.19 9.99 11.36
C ARG A 76 12.85 10.57 10.02
N THR A 77 13.44 10.00 8.99
CA THR A 77 13.09 10.31 7.60
C THR A 77 12.60 9.03 6.93
N GLY A 78 11.70 9.19 5.97
CA GLY A 78 11.10 8.05 5.32
C GLY A 78 10.22 8.46 4.16
N SER A 79 9.76 7.46 3.41
CA SER A 79 8.75 7.66 2.38
C SER A 79 7.41 7.18 2.92
N PRO A 80 6.45 8.11 3.13
CA PRO A 80 5.09 7.73 3.49
C PRO A 80 4.46 6.95 2.35
N ALA A 81 3.66 5.96 2.67
CA ALA A 81 2.95 5.20 1.67
C ALA A 81 1.80 5.98 1.05
N ARG A 82 1.38 5.57 -0.16
CA ARG A 82 0.21 6.18 -0.81
C ARG A 82 -1.05 6.01 0.06
N PRO A 83 -1.90 7.04 0.17
CA PRO A 83 -3.17 6.96 0.88
C PRO A 83 -4.16 6.07 0.13
N ARG A 84 -5.44 6.03 0.54
CA ARG A 84 -6.47 5.34 -0.23
C ARG A 84 -6.59 5.92 -1.64
N GLU A 85 -6.59 5.04 -2.64
CA GLU A 85 -6.82 5.39 -4.05
C GLU A 85 -8.04 4.64 -4.59
N LEU A 86 -8.87 5.34 -5.35
CA LEU A 86 -10.04 4.79 -6.02
C LEU A 86 -9.86 4.92 -7.53
N ALA A 87 -10.26 3.88 -8.27
CA ALA A 87 -10.23 3.92 -9.72
C ALA A 87 -11.49 3.26 -10.31
N VAL A 88 -11.95 3.84 -11.42
CA VAL A 88 -13.02 3.27 -12.25
C VAL A 88 -12.41 2.92 -13.60
N THR A 89 -12.68 1.71 -14.08
CA THR A 89 -12.19 1.24 -15.38
C THR A 89 -13.35 0.79 -16.23
N PHE A 90 -13.44 1.31 -17.46
CA PHE A 90 -14.30 0.79 -18.52
C PHE A 90 -13.44 0.07 -19.55
N ARG A 91 -13.86 -1.11 -19.99
CA ARG A 91 -13.22 -1.88 -21.06
C ARG A 91 -14.26 -2.27 -22.09
N ARG A 92 -14.01 -1.96 -23.36
CA ARG A 92 -14.78 -2.49 -24.50
C ARG A 92 -14.05 -3.70 -25.07
N ASN A 93 -14.78 -4.79 -25.32
CA ASN A 93 -14.25 -5.95 -26.02
C ASN A 93 -14.79 -5.93 -27.45
N PHE A 94 -13.93 -6.13 -28.45
CA PHE A 94 -14.25 -5.94 -29.88
C PHE A 94 -14.30 -7.25 -30.69
N ASN A 95 -14.40 -8.39 -29.99
CA ASN A 95 -14.52 -9.70 -30.64
C ASN A 95 -15.69 -9.78 -31.62
#